data_AF-A0A9D7RBL4-F1
#
_entry.id   AF-A0A9D7RBL4-F1
#
_cell.length_a   1.000
_cell.length_b   1.000
_cell.length_c   1.000
_cell.angle_alpha   90.00
_cell.angle_beta   90.00
_cell.angle_gamma   90.00
#
_symmetry.space_group_name_H-M   'P 1'
#
loop_
_entity.id
_entity.type
_entity.pdbx_description
1 polymer ?
#
loop_
_entity_poly.entity_id
_entity_poly.type
_entity_poly.pdbx_seq_one_letter_code
_entity_poly.pdbx_strand_id
1 'polypeptide(L)'
;MHRALLECAALAALAALLGACSEREERAATSAARTLPAAEAPAGPHEIVVFATQSLRPAFLALAQRYEADHPGAKVTLRCDGGAELLKAANEGQRCDLVAIGDSSLMSRFAAGALLAPGSAAELARSRLAIAVAVGNPKGVRGLADLQSSELKVSLGAPSSSIGRHSRWVLSRGQLHVKPTALAPHADGVLACVASGEVDAGIVYMTSFGDAAVEKIEIPEDTNTPVLYSIAVTREAAEPRGAAALRALALGAVGQSLLRAEGFLPPADGP
;
A
#
# COMPACT_ATOMS: atom_id res chain seq x y z
N MET A 1 -61.99 -50.28 12.21
CA MET A 1 -62.81 -51.26 12.95
C MET A 1 -61.91 -51.97 13.96
N HIS A 2 -62.34 -52.01 15.23
CA HIS A 2 -61.76 -52.72 16.40
C HIS A 2 -60.35 -52.28 16.86
N ARG A 3 -60.13 -51.50 17.94
CA ARG A 3 -60.54 -51.49 19.38
C ARG A 3 -59.81 -52.56 20.23
N ALA A 4 -59.28 -52.09 21.38
CA ALA A 4 -58.83 -52.79 22.60
C ALA A 4 -57.35 -53.27 22.61
N LEU A 5 -56.53 -53.14 23.66
CA LEU A 5 -56.71 -53.29 25.12
C LEU A 5 -55.61 -52.45 25.88
N LEU A 6 -55.95 -51.68 26.93
CA LEU A 6 -55.74 -51.94 28.38
C LEU A 6 -54.27 -52.12 28.83
N GLU A 7 -53.76 -51.65 29.98
CA GLU A 7 -54.16 -50.76 31.08
C GLU A 7 -52.92 -50.73 32.01
N CYS A 8 -52.64 -49.61 32.69
CA CYS A 8 -52.10 -49.61 34.07
C CYS A 8 -52.14 -48.18 34.65
N ALA A 9 -53.11 -47.96 35.54
CA ALA A 9 -53.19 -46.91 36.55
C ALA A 9 -51.94 -46.98 37.48
N ALA A 10 -51.57 -46.02 38.32
CA ALA A 10 -52.24 -44.96 39.08
C ALA A 10 -51.10 -43.99 39.53
N LEU A 11 -51.22 -42.88 40.25
CA LEU A 11 -52.20 -42.40 41.24
C LEU A 11 -51.84 -40.92 41.50
N ALA A 12 -52.87 -40.14 41.82
CA ALA A 12 -52.83 -38.71 42.05
C ALA A 12 -52.27 -38.33 43.43
N ALA A 13 -51.71 -37.12 43.55
CA ALA A 13 -51.80 -36.33 44.78
C ALA A 13 -51.75 -34.84 44.47
N LEU A 14 -52.86 -34.20 44.81
CA LEU A 14 -53.26 -32.81 44.62
C LEU A 14 -53.01 -32.07 45.94
N ALA A 15 -52.38 -30.90 45.93
CA ALA A 15 -52.53 -29.91 47.00
C ALA A 15 -52.22 -28.51 46.48
N ALA A 16 -53.29 -27.80 46.13
CA ALA A 16 -53.31 -26.38 45.87
C ALA A 16 -53.21 -25.60 47.19
N LEU A 17 -52.45 -24.50 47.19
CA LEU A 17 -52.64 -23.41 48.14
C LEU A 17 -52.83 -22.12 47.35
N LEU A 18 -54.05 -21.61 47.46
CA LEU A 18 -54.52 -20.32 47.00
C LEU A 18 -53.96 -19.22 47.91
N GLY A 19 -53.41 -18.18 47.30
CA GLY A 19 -53.14 -16.88 47.92
C GLY A 19 -53.52 -15.79 46.91
N ALA A 20 -54.60 -15.09 47.22
CA ALA A 20 -55.29 -14.12 46.38
C ALA A 20 -54.50 -12.82 46.15
N CYS A 21 -54.70 -12.18 45.00
CA CYS A 21 -55.21 -10.80 44.88
C CYS A 21 -55.52 -10.48 43.40
N SER A 22 -56.62 -9.76 43.20
CA SER A 22 -57.15 -9.23 41.94
C SER A 22 -56.17 -8.22 41.30
N GLU A 23 -56.16 -7.94 40.00
CA GLU A 23 -57.20 -7.23 39.27
C GLU A 23 -56.98 -7.33 37.76
N ARG A 24 -58.08 -7.19 37.04
CA ARG A 24 -58.25 -7.21 35.59
C ARG A 24 -57.82 -5.86 35.02
N GLU A 25 -56.93 -5.83 34.03
CA GLU A 25 -56.99 -4.82 32.96
C GLU A 25 -56.24 -5.22 31.69
N GLU A 26 -56.94 -5.03 30.59
CA GLU A 26 -56.60 -5.34 29.22
C GLU A 26 -55.87 -4.13 28.62
N ARG A 27 -54.59 -4.25 28.20
CA ARG A 27 -54.06 -3.41 27.13
C ARG A 27 -52.72 -3.88 26.55
N ALA A 28 -52.75 -3.94 25.22
CA ALA A 28 -51.69 -3.57 24.27
C ALA A 28 -50.41 -4.43 24.24
N ALA A 29 -50.27 -5.10 23.09
CA ALA A 29 -49.01 -5.62 22.59
C ALA A 29 -47.88 -4.58 22.67
N THR A 30 -46.74 -5.00 23.19
CA THR A 30 -45.44 -4.44 22.80
C THR A 30 -44.48 -5.61 22.71
N SER A 31 -44.12 -5.95 21.46
CA SER A 31 -43.04 -6.87 21.16
C SER A 31 -41.74 -6.26 21.70
N ALA A 32 -41.24 -6.80 22.80
CA ALA A 32 -39.91 -6.48 23.28
C ALA A 32 -38.90 -7.16 22.34
N ALA A 33 -38.45 -6.41 21.33
CA ALA A 33 -37.24 -6.74 20.59
C ALA A 33 -36.09 -6.86 21.60
N ARG A 34 -35.61 -8.08 21.82
CA ARG A 34 -34.37 -8.34 22.56
C ARG A 34 -33.22 -7.74 21.76
N THR A 35 -32.85 -6.50 22.05
CA THR A 35 -31.55 -5.95 21.68
C THR A 35 -30.51 -6.69 22.52
N LEU A 36 -29.86 -7.68 21.91
CA LEU A 36 -28.64 -8.25 22.46
C LEU A 36 -27.60 -7.12 22.51
N PRO A 37 -26.86 -6.95 23.62
CA PRO A 37 -25.77 -5.99 23.65
C PRO A 37 -24.76 -6.37 22.56
N ALA A 38 -24.43 -5.40 21.70
CA ALA A 38 -23.30 -5.52 20.80
C ALA A 38 -22.07 -5.81 21.65
N ALA A 39 -21.42 -6.94 21.41
CA ALA A 39 -20.14 -7.24 22.03
C ALA A 39 -19.15 -6.18 21.57
N GLU A 40 -18.87 -5.19 22.42
CA GLU A 40 -17.70 -4.34 22.27
C GLU A 40 -16.47 -5.24 22.36
N ALA A 41 -15.84 -5.43 21.20
CA ALA A 41 -14.50 -5.99 21.14
C ALA A 41 -13.55 -5.08 21.93
N PRO A 42 -12.55 -5.64 22.64
CA PRO A 42 -11.64 -4.83 23.45
C PRO A 42 -10.87 -3.84 22.55
N ALA A 43 -11.08 -2.55 22.80
CA ALA A 43 -10.40 -1.44 22.15
C ALA A 43 -8.94 -1.33 22.64
N GLY A 44 -8.06 -2.17 22.10
CA GLY A 44 -6.65 -1.82 22.00
C GLY A 44 -6.44 -0.82 20.85
N PRO A 45 -5.35 -0.03 20.84
CA PRO A 45 -5.05 0.80 19.66
C PRO A 45 -4.96 -0.10 18.43
N HIS A 46 -5.84 0.14 17.45
CA HIS A 46 -5.87 -0.56 16.17
C HIS A 46 -4.69 -0.08 15.32
N GLU A 47 -3.49 -0.53 15.65
CA GLU A 47 -2.28 -0.19 14.91
C GLU A 47 -2.18 -1.02 13.64
N ILE A 48 -1.98 -0.36 12.50
CA ILE A 48 -1.70 -0.97 11.20
C ILE A 48 -0.25 -0.65 10.86
N VAL A 49 0.58 -1.68 10.69
CA VAL A 49 1.98 -1.52 10.28
C VAL A 49 2.08 -1.66 8.77
N VAL A 50 2.59 -0.63 8.10
CA VAL A 50 2.72 -0.59 6.64
C VAL A 50 4.18 -0.62 6.23
N PHE A 51 4.54 -1.57 5.36
CA PHE A 51 5.83 -1.57 4.67
C PHE A 51 5.66 -0.91 3.31
N ALA A 52 6.27 0.27 3.12
CA ALA A 52 6.17 1.03 1.89
C ALA A 52 7.56 1.29 1.27
N THR A 53 7.74 1.17 -0.04
CA THR A 53 9.00 1.64 -0.65
C THR A 53 9.18 3.14 -0.38
N GLN A 54 10.43 3.60 -0.18
CA GLN A 54 10.73 5.00 0.18
C GLN A 54 10.04 6.06 -0.70
N SER A 55 9.89 5.82 -2.01
CA SER A 55 9.20 6.74 -2.93
C SER A 55 7.71 6.94 -2.63
N LEU A 56 7.06 6.03 -1.90
CA LEU A 56 5.67 6.14 -1.48
C LEU A 56 5.50 6.91 -0.16
N ARG A 57 6.59 7.23 0.54
CA ARG A 57 6.53 7.81 1.89
C ARG A 57 5.64 9.04 1.99
N PRO A 58 5.75 10.08 1.13
CA PRO A 58 4.92 11.27 1.26
C PRO A 58 3.42 10.95 1.11
N ALA A 59 3.05 10.19 0.07
CA ALA A 59 1.68 9.76 -0.16
C ALA A 59 1.12 8.91 0.99
N PHE A 60 1.93 8.00 1.54
CA PHE A 60 1.51 7.13 2.64
C PHE A 60 1.41 7.86 3.97
N LEU A 61 2.19 8.91 4.21
CA LEU A 61 2.01 9.79 5.36
C LEU A 61 0.66 10.52 5.29
N ALA A 62 0.30 11.05 4.11
CA ALA A 62 -1.00 11.69 3.92
C ALA A 62 -2.17 10.68 4.02
N LEU A 63 -2.00 9.48 3.48
CA LEU A 63 -2.98 8.38 3.63
C LEU A 63 -3.16 7.95 5.09
N ALA A 64 -2.06 7.83 5.84
CA ALA A 64 -2.08 7.52 7.27
C ALA A 64 -2.89 8.57 8.04
N GLN A 65 -2.55 9.85 7.88
CA GLN A 65 -3.28 10.96 8.51
C GLN A 65 -4.76 10.96 8.17
N ARG A 66 -5.09 10.73 6.89
CA ARG A 66 -6.47 10.65 6.44
C ARG A 66 -7.21 9.47 7.09
N TYR A 67 -6.58 8.29 7.10
CA TYR A 67 -7.17 7.09 7.67
C TYR A 67 -7.43 7.25 9.17
N GLU A 68 -6.46 7.78 9.93
CA GLU A 68 -6.58 8.02 11.37
C GLU A 68 -7.67 9.06 11.70
N ALA A 69 -7.83 10.09 10.87
CA ALA A 69 -8.92 11.06 11.02
C ALA A 69 -10.30 10.43 10.80
N ASP A 70 -10.42 9.51 9.85
CA ASP A 70 -11.67 8.83 9.52
C ASP A 70 -11.98 7.67 10.51
N HIS A 71 -10.99 7.19 11.27
CA HIS A 71 -11.11 6.05 12.19
C HIS A 71 -10.53 6.37 13.58
N PRO A 72 -11.30 7.03 14.47
CA PRO A 72 -10.84 7.37 15.82
C PRO A 72 -10.31 6.15 16.58
N GLY A 73 -9.10 6.25 17.13
CA GLY A 73 -8.44 5.17 17.87
C GLY A 73 -7.60 4.22 17.00
N ALA A 74 -7.62 4.37 15.68
CA ALA A 74 -6.67 3.71 14.80
C ALA A 74 -5.31 4.44 14.78
N LYS A 75 -4.25 3.71 14.47
CA LYS A 75 -2.90 4.25 14.26
C LYS A 75 -2.27 3.57 13.04
N VAL A 76 -1.60 4.33 12.18
CA VAL A 76 -0.87 3.80 11.03
C VAL A 76 0.61 4.05 11.23
N THR A 77 1.38 2.97 11.43
CA THR A 77 2.83 3.04 11.58
C THR A 77 3.50 2.67 10.26
N LEU A 78 4.24 3.61 9.68
CA LEU A 78 4.93 3.41 8.41
C LEU A 78 6.38 3.00 8.63
N ARG A 79 6.80 1.90 8.01
CA ARG A 79 8.19 1.61 7.71
C ARG A 79 8.42 1.85 6.22
N CYS A 80 9.23 2.85 5.88
CA CYS A 80 9.67 3.05 4.51
C CYS A 80 11.16 2.83 4.33
N ASP A 81 11.51 2.03 3.33
CA ASP A 81 12.87 1.53 3.10
C ASP A 81 13.05 1.12 1.62
N GLY A 82 14.23 0.63 1.27
CA GLY A 82 14.48 -0.08 0.02
C GLY A 82 13.70 -1.39 -0.03
N GLY A 83 13.14 -1.71 -1.19
CA GLY A 83 12.26 -2.88 -1.33
C GLY A 83 12.89 -4.22 -0.95
N ALA A 84 14.20 -4.38 -1.15
CA ALA A 84 14.93 -5.58 -0.72
C ALA A 84 14.99 -5.71 0.81
N GLU A 85 15.19 -4.60 1.53
CA GLU A 85 15.19 -4.57 3.00
C GLU A 85 13.79 -4.83 3.57
N LEU A 86 12.73 -4.30 2.92
CA LEU A 86 11.36 -4.61 3.30
C LEU A 86 11.03 -6.10 3.14
N LEU A 87 11.45 -6.71 2.02
CA LEU A 87 11.25 -8.14 1.80
C LEU A 87 12.06 -8.98 2.79
N LYS A 88 13.30 -8.59 3.09
CA LYS A 88 14.12 -9.26 4.10
C LYS A 88 13.44 -9.22 5.46
N ALA A 89 13.02 -8.04 5.89
CA ALA A 89 12.31 -7.87 7.16
C ALA A 89 11.01 -8.68 7.25
N ALA A 90 10.23 -8.75 6.17
CA ALA A 90 9.02 -9.55 6.14
C ALA A 90 9.31 -11.05 6.27
N ASN A 91 10.37 -11.56 5.62
CA ASN A 91 10.81 -12.95 5.77
C ASN A 91 11.38 -13.26 7.17
N GLU A 92 11.94 -12.26 7.85
CA GLU A 92 12.40 -12.36 9.24
C GLU A 92 11.24 -12.30 10.25
N GLY A 93 9.98 -12.26 9.79
CA GLY A 93 8.79 -12.28 10.64
C GLY A 93 8.49 -10.93 11.30
N GLN A 94 9.07 -9.83 10.81
CA GLN A 94 8.71 -8.52 11.31
C GLN A 94 7.25 -8.20 10.97
N ARG A 95 6.52 -7.67 11.96
CA ARG A 95 5.11 -7.31 11.81
C ARG A 95 4.93 -6.35 10.64
N CYS A 96 4.07 -6.73 9.71
CA CYS A 96 3.63 -5.94 8.58
C CYS A 96 2.20 -6.38 8.27
N ASP A 97 1.26 -5.46 8.27
CA ASP A 97 -0.16 -5.70 7.99
C ASP A 97 -0.50 -5.38 6.52
N LEU A 98 0.20 -4.41 5.94
CA LEU A 98 0.00 -3.93 4.57
C LEU A 98 1.36 -3.66 3.91
N VAL A 99 1.56 -4.17 2.70
CA VAL A 99 2.75 -3.90 1.90
C VAL A 99 2.39 -3.10 0.66
N ALA A 100 3.12 -2.03 0.38
CA ALA A 100 2.99 -1.20 -0.81
C ALA A 100 4.37 -0.95 -1.43
N ILE A 101 4.63 -1.48 -2.62
CA ILE A 101 5.99 -1.50 -3.17
C ILE A 101 6.00 -1.19 -4.66
N GLY A 102 6.98 -0.40 -5.07
CA GLY A 102 7.37 -0.27 -6.48
C GLY A 102 8.24 -1.43 -6.91
N ASP A 103 8.09 -1.84 -8.17
CA ASP A 103 8.74 -2.99 -8.84
C ASP A 103 7.94 -4.30 -8.74
N SER A 104 7.37 -4.74 -9.88
CA SER A 104 6.56 -5.96 -9.98
C SER A 104 7.33 -7.24 -9.65
N SER A 105 8.64 -7.26 -9.90
CA SER A 105 9.49 -8.40 -9.53
C SER A 105 9.57 -8.56 -8.01
N LEU A 106 9.53 -7.44 -7.27
CA LEU A 106 9.55 -7.48 -5.81
C LEU A 106 8.21 -7.98 -5.26
N MET A 107 7.08 -7.49 -5.78
CA MET A 107 5.76 -7.99 -5.36
C MET A 107 5.59 -9.48 -5.67
N SER A 108 6.13 -9.94 -6.80
CA SER A 108 6.17 -11.37 -7.13
C SER A 108 6.96 -12.18 -6.09
N ARG A 109 8.04 -11.64 -5.52
CA ARG A 109 8.81 -12.30 -4.45
C ARG A 109 8.05 -12.34 -3.12
N PHE A 110 7.28 -11.31 -2.79
CA PHE A 110 6.36 -11.36 -1.64
C PHE A 110 5.32 -12.48 -1.82
N ALA A 111 4.74 -12.57 -3.01
CA ALA A 111 3.78 -13.63 -3.34
C ALA A 111 4.42 -15.03 -3.30
N ALA A 112 5.61 -15.20 -3.87
CA ALA A 112 6.34 -16.48 -3.88
C ALA A 112 6.76 -16.95 -2.48
N GLY A 113 7.06 -16.01 -1.57
CA GLY A 113 7.26 -16.30 -0.15
C GLY A 113 5.96 -16.58 0.62
N ALA A 114 4.82 -16.60 -0.07
CA ALA A 114 3.48 -16.74 0.49
C ALA A 114 3.14 -15.69 1.56
N LEU A 115 3.77 -14.51 1.51
CA LEU A 115 3.60 -13.45 2.51
C LEU A 115 2.29 -12.66 2.35
N LEU A 116 1.57 -12.85 1.24
CA LEU A 116 0.37 -12.06 0.90
C LEU A 116 -0.91 -12.83 1.23
N ALA A 117 -1.92 -12.11 1.73
CA ALA A 117 -3.26 -12.65 1.86
C ALA A 117 -3.83 -12.96 0.45
N PRO A 118 -4.47 -14.12 0.25
CA PRO A 118 -5.03 -14.50 -1.05
C PRO A 118 -5.96 -13.43 -1.64
N GLY A 119 -5.78 -13.10 -2.92
CA GLY A 119 -6.61 -12.12 -3.62
C GLY A 119 -6.44 -10.65 -3.19
N SER A 120 -5.51 -10.35 -2.28
CA SER A 120 -5.33 -8.99 -1.76
C SER A 120 -4.44 -8.10 -2.65
N ALA A 121 -3.62 -8.66 -3.52
CA ALA A 121 -2.73 -7.87 -4.37
C ALA A 121 -3.52 -7.05 -5.40
N ALA A 122 -3.17 -5.78 -5.56
CA ALA A 122 -3.69 -4.89 -6.59
C ALA A 122 -2.63 -3.92 -7.09
N GLU A 123 -2.80 -3.43 -8.32
CA GLU A 123 -2.05 -2.28 -8.81
C GLU A 123 -2.48 -1.02 -8.04
N LEU A 124 -1.52 -0.34 -7.44
CA LEU A 124 -1.74 0.86 -6.65
C LEU A 124 -1.58 2.12 -7.49
N ALA A 125 -0.51 2.14 -8.28
CA ALA A 125 -0.06 3.32 -9.00
C ALA A 125 0.99 2.92 -10.03
N ARG A 126 1.36 3.86 -10.88
CA ARG A 126 2.49 3.75 -11.78
C ARG A 126 3.40 4.97 -11.64
N SER A 127 4.68 4.81 -11.92
CA SER A 127 5.63 5.92 -12.04
C SER A 127 6.34 5.83 -13.38
N ARG A 128 7.03 6.90 -13.79
CA ARG A 128 7.81 6.94 -15.02
C ARG A 128 9.23 7.43 -14.72
N LEU A 129 10.16 7.17 -15.62
CA LEU A 129 11.51 7.72 -15.48
C LEU A 129 11.57 9.18 -15.93
N ALA A 130 12.53 9.90 -15.39
CA ALA A 130 12.92 11.24 -15.82
C ALA A 130 14.44 11.39 -15.69
N ILE A 131 14.99 12.39 -16.37
CA ILE A 131 16.39 12.77 -16.22
C ILE A 131 16.45 13.91 -15.20
N ALA A 132 17.26 13.76 -14.16
CA ALA A 132 17.61 14.82 -13.24
C ALA A 132 18.84 15.56 -13.75
N VAL A 133 18.82 16.89 -13.69
CA VAL A 133 19.93 17.78 -14.05
C VAL A 133 20.07 18.87 -12.99
N ALA A 134 21.21 19.56 -12.94
CA ALA A 134 21.38 20.71 -12.06
C ALA A 134 20.38 21.84 -12.40
N VAL A 135 20.01 22.65 -11.41
CA VAL A 135 19.13 23.82 -11.59
C VAL A 135 19.66 24.73 -12.69
N GLY A 136 18.77 25.19 -13.57
CA GLY A 136 19.08 25.97 -14.77
C GLY A 136 19.63 25.15 -15.94
N ASN A 137 19.82 23.82 -15.78
CA ASN A 137 20.32 22.90 -16.79
C ASN A 137 21.55 23.45 -17.55
N PRO A 138 22.68 23.73 -16.86
CA PRO A 138 23.83 24.43 -17.44
C PRO A 138 24.52 23.65 -18.58
N LYS A 139 24.28 22.34 -18.66
CA LYS A 139 24.79 21.47 -19.72
C LYS A 139 23.84 21.31 -20.90
N GLY A 140 22.65 21.91 -20.85
CA GLY A 140 21.69 21.92 -21.94
C GLY A 140 21.15 20.54 -22.30
N VAL A 141 21.00 19.64 -21.33
CA VAL A 141 20.45 18.29 -21.55
C VAL A 141 18.97 18.39 -21.90
N ARG A 142 18.57 17.81 -23.02
CA ARG A 142 17.20 17.82 -23.56
C ARG A 142 16.55 16.45 -23.56
N GLY A 143 17.33 15.38 -23.51
CA GLY A 143 16.79 14.03 -23.48
C GLY A 143 17.85 12.95 -23.30
N LEU A 144 17.42 11.69 -23.42
CA LEU A 144 18.27 10.53 -23.17
C LEU A 144 19.50 10.47 -24.10
N ALA A 145 19.36 10.92 -25.35
CA ALA A 145 20.44 10.89 -26.33
C ALA A 145 21.65 11.74 -25.89
N ASP A 146 21.41 12.86 -25.22
CA ASP A 146 22.49 13.76 -24.77
C ASP A 146 23.38 13.08 -23.73
N LEU A 147 22.82 12.14 -22.94
CA LEU A 147 23.55 11.39 -21.91
C LEU A 147 24.69 10.52 -22.47
N GLN A 148 24.77 10.33 -23.79
CA GLN A 148 25.89 9.63 -24.43
C GLN A 148 27.14 10.50 -24.61
N SER A 149 27.02 11.82 -24.43
CA SER A 149 28.15 12.73 -24.57
C SER A 149 29.26 12.39 -23.59
N SER A 150 30.49 12.29 -24.08
CA SER A 150 31.68 12.09 -23.24
C SER A 150 32.01 13.31 -22.37
N GLU A 151 31.39 14.46 -22.64
CA GLU A 151 31.56 15.68 -21.85
C GLU A 151 30.58 15.76 -20.66
N LEU A 152 29.60 14.86 -20.58
CA LEU A 152 28.67 14.77 -19.46
C LEU A 152 29.12 13.69 -18.48
N LYS A 153 29.15 14.05 -17.20
CA LYS A 153 29.20 13.09 -16.10
C LYS A 153 27.78 12.62 -15.79
N VAL A 154 27.55 11.32 -15.82
CA VAL A 154 26.22 10.75 -15.61
C VAL A 154 26.23 9.79 -14.43
N SER A 155 25.28 9.94 -13.50
CA SER A 155 24.99 8.92 -12.48
C SER A 155 23.81 8.06 -12.90
N LEU A 156 23.96 6.74 -12.81
CA LEU A 156 22.88 5.78 -13.04
C LEU A 156 22.68 4.91 -11.80
N GLY A 157 21.54 4.24 -11.73
CA GLY A 157 21.34 3.17 -10.76
C GLY A 157 22.30 2.01 -10.96
N ALA A 158 22.77 1.39 -9.87
CA ALA A 158 23.56 0.18 -9.90
C ALA A 158 22.80 -0.95 -10.66
N PRO A 159 23.48 -1.83 -11.41
CA PRO A 159 22.86 -2.92 -12.16
C PRO A 159 21.90 -3.83 -11.37
N SER A 160 22.12 -4.02 -10.08
CA SER A 160 21.27 -4.84 -9.21
C SER A 160 20.04 -4.08 -8.68
N SER A 161 20.05 -2.74 -8.74
CA SER A 161 18.97 -1.88 -8.25
C SER A 161 17.79 -1.83 -9.23
N SER A 162 16.60 -1.52 -8.70
CA SER A 162 15.40 -1.30 -9.52
C SER A 162 15.61 -0.13 -10.49
N ILE A 163 16.09 1.01 -10.01
CA ILE A 163 16.33 2.18 -10.86
C ILE A 163 17.36 1.87 -11.96
N GLY A 164 18.44 1.13 -11.65
CA GLY A 164 19.42 0.72 -12.66
C GLY A 164 18.88 -0.27 -13.70
N ARG A 165 17.95 -1.16 -13.35
CA ARG A 165 17.21 -1.98 -14.33
C ARG A 165 16.35 -1.11 -15.25
N HIS A 166 15.57 -0.20 -14.69
CA HIS A 166 14.71 0.68 -15.47
C HIS A 166 15.50 1.66 -16.35
N SER A 167 16.59 2.24 -15.84
CA SER A 167 17.51 3.08 -16.63
C SER A 167 18.12 2.32 -17.81
N ARG A 168 18.56 1.06 -17.62
CA ARG A 168 19.07 0.28 -18.76
C ARG A 168 17.98 -0.07 -19.75
N TRP A 169 16.79 -0.43 -19.27
CA TRP A 169 15.66 -0.71 -20.15
C TRP A 169 15.34 0.49 -21.06
N VAL A 170 15.25 1.70 -20.48
CA VAL A 170 14.92 2.92 -21.24
C VAL A 170 16.02 3.27 -22.25
N LEU A 171 17.28 3.12 -21.85
CA LEU A 171 18.43 3.35 -22.73
C LEU A 171 18.49 2.32 -23.87
N SER A 172 18.28 1.04 -23.59
CA SER A 172 18.27 -0.02 -24.60
C SER A 172 17.13 0.14 -25.61
N ARG A 173 15.95 0.61 -25.18
CA ARG A 173 14.84 0.93 -26.09
C ARG A 173 15.19 2.03 -27.07
N GLY A 174 15.94 3.04 -26.62
CA GLY A 174 16.49 4.09 -27.49
C GLY A 174 17.75 3.68 -28.24
N GLN A 175 18.26 2.45 -28.07
CA GLN A 175 19.55 1.98 -28.60
C GLN A 175 20.74 2.85 -28.14
N LEU A 176 20.61 3.48 -26.97
CA LEU A 176 21.57 4.42 -26.42
C LEU A 176 22.57 3.69 -25.50
N HIS A 177 23.84 4.08 -25.63
CA HIS A 177 24.93 3.57 -24.81
C HIS A 177 25.50 4.70 -23.97
N VAL A 178 25.15 4.72 -22.69
CA VAL A 178 25.61 5.70 -21.71
C VAL A 178 26.67 5.06 -20.82
N LYS A 179 27.82 5.71 -20.69
CA LYS A 179 28.89 5.29 -19.77
C LYS A 179 28.75 6.07 -18.45
N PRO A 180 28.25 5.45 -17.37
CA PRO A 180 28.07 6.16 -16.11
C PRO A 180 29.43 6.53 -15.50
N THR A 181 29.50 7.72 -14.92
CA THR A 181 30.61 8.17 -14.06
C THR A 181 30.43 7.69 -12.63
N ALA A 182 29.18 7.55 -12.18
CA ALA A 182 28.83 7.05 -10.85
C ALA A 182 27.67 6.04 -10.93
N LEU A 183 27.65 5.11 -9.99
CA LEU A 183 26.58 4.14 -9.82
C LEU A 183 26.02 4.26 -8.41
N ALA A 184 24.75 4.65 -8.29
CA ALA A 184 24.08 4.75 -7.00
C ALA A 184 23.21 3.51 -6.73
N PRO A 185 23.14 3.03 -5.48
CA PRO A 185 22.28 1.88 -5.15
C PRO A 185 20.78 2.19 -5.23
N HIS A 186 20.40 3.46 -5.19
CA HIS A 186 19.02 3.94 -5.11
C HIS A 186 18.87 5.29 -5.87
N ALA A 187 17.63 5.69 -6.18
CA ALA A 187 17.36 6.89 -6.98
C ALA A 187 17.68 8.21 -6.26
N ASP A 188 17.52 8.26 -4.94
CA ASP A 188 17.95 9.36 -4.06
C ASP A 188 19.47 9.56 -4.09
N GLY A 189 20.25 8.48 -4.18
CA GLY A 189 21.69 8.57 -4.39
C GLY A 189 22.05 9.20 -5.75
N VAL A 190 21.32 8.87 -6.82
CA VAL A 190 21.49 9.53 -8.13
C VAL A 190 21.16 11.01 -8.02
N LEU A 191 20.03 11.38 -7.38
CA LEU A 191 19.65 12.77 -7.17
C LEU A 191 20.69 13.54 -6.36
N ALA A 192 21.22 12.94 -5.29
CA ALA A 192 22.23 13.56 -4.45
C ALA A 192 23.51 13.89 -5.24
N CYS A 193 23.97 13.00 -6.13
CA CYS A 193 25.11 13.25 -7.01
C CYS A 193 24.88 14.42 -7.97
N VAL A 194 23.64 14.57 -8.50
CA VAL A 194 23.29 15.70 -9.39
C VAL A 194 23.20 16.99 -8.58
N ALA A 195 22.53 16.97 -7.43
CA ALA A 195 22.34 18.12 -6.56
C ALA A 195 23.65 18.67 -6.01
N SER A 196 24.64 17.80 -5.75
CA SER A 196 25.98 18.19 -5.29
C SER A 196 26.90 18.67 -6.42
N GLY A 197 26.51 18.50 -7.68
CA GLY A 197 27.34 18.80 -8.85
C GLY A 197 28.47 17.79 -9.09
N GLU A 198 28.45 16.63 -8.42
CA GLU A 198 29.40 15.54 -8.67
C GLU A 198 29.24 14.99 -10.10
N VAL A 199 28.00 14.92 -10.56
CA VAL A 199 27.62 14.57 -11.93
C VAL A 199 26.70 15.64 -12.53
N ASP A 200 26.63 15.69 -13.85
CA ASP A 200 25.83 16.66 -14.60
C ASP A 200 24.37 16.23 -14.77
N ALA A 201 24.13 14.91 -14.85
CA ALA A 201 22.81 14.34 -15.06
C ALA A 201 22.68 12.94 -14.44
N GLY A 202 21.44 12.49 -14.27
CA GLY A 202 21.16 11.11 -13.91
C GLY A 202 19.73 10.67 -14.23
N ILE A 203 19.48 9.37 -14.30
CA ILE A 203 18.14 8.82 -14.57
C ILE A 203 17.51 8.38 -13.25
N VAL A 204 16.33 8.91 -12.93
CA VAL A 204 15.58 8.68 -11.69
C VAL A 204 14.09 8.48 -11.97
N TYR A 205 13.29 8.21 -10.94
CA TYR A 205 11.83 8.21 -11.08
C TYR A 205 11.29 9.64 -11.02
N MET A 206 10.20 9.91 -11.74
CA MET A 206 9.47 11.19 -11.69
C MET A 206 9.04 11.55 -10.26
N THR A 207 8.73 10.54 -9.46
CA THR A 207 8.31 10.65 -8.05
C THR A 207 9.50 10.82 -7.09
N SER A 208 10.74 10.81 -7.57
CA SER A 208 11.92 10.94 -6.70
C SER A 208 12.31 12.39 -6.41
N PHE A 209 11.85 13.35 -7.22
CA PHE A 209 12.37 14.73 -7.18
C PHE A 209 12.07 15.45 -5.85
N GLY A 210 10.88 15.29 -5.28
CA GLY A 210 10.51 15.94 -4.02
C GLY A 210 10.94 17.42 -3.99
N ASP A 211 11.63 17.82 -2.91
CA ASP A 211 12.23 19.15 -2.72
C ASP A 211 13.72 19.21 -3.14
N ALA A 212 14.22 18.23 -3.88
CA ALA A 212 15.63 18.21 -4.28
C ALA A 212 15.93 19.40 -5.20
N ALA A 213 17.07 20.05 -4.98
CA ALA A 213 17.55 21.20 -5.77
C ALA A 213 18.10 20.75 -7.14
N VAL A 214 17.24 20.17 -7.96
CA VAL A 214 17.51 19.68 -9.31
C VAL A 214 16.34 20.02 -10.24
N GLU A 215 16.58 20.04 -11.54
CA GLU A 215 15.54 20.14 -12.56
C GLU A 215 15.25 18.78 -13.20
N LYS A 216 14.00 18.61 -13.65
CA LYS A 216 13.52 17.40 -14.31
C LYS A 216 13.40 17.62 -15.81
N ILE A 217 13.95 16.70 -16.59
CA ILE A 217 13.70 16.58 -18.04
C ILE A 217 12.87 15.31 -18.25
N GLU A 218 11.67 15.47 -18.82
CA GLU A 218 10.77 14.35 -19.05
C GLU A 218 11.30 13.42 -20.14
N ILE A 219 11.16 12.12 -19.92
CA ILE A 219 11.43 11.11 -20.95
C ILE A 219 10.09 10.78 -21.64
N PRO A 220 9.99 10.91 -22.98
CA PRO A 220 8.78 10.64 -23.74
C PRO A 220 8.16 9.26 -23.48
N GLU A 221 6.83 9.18 -23.42
CA GLU A 221 6.10 7.95 -23.03
C GLU A 221 6.36 6.75 -23.93
N ASP A 222 6.53 6.96 -25.24
CA ASP A 222 6.85 5.89 -26.21
C ASP A 222 8.19 5.19 -25.92
N THR A 223 9.11 5.93 -25.30
CA THR A 223 10.41 5.44 -24.83
C THR A 223 10.42 5.04 -23.35
N ASN A 224 9.38 5.36 -22.57
CA ASN A 224 9.34 5.24 -21.11
C ASN A 224 8.26 4.24 -20.67
N THR A 225 8.67 3.11 -20.08
CA THR A 225 7.69 2.15 -19.53
C THR A 225 7.31 2.53 -18.11
N PRO A 226 6.01 2.47 -17.76
CA PRO A 226 5.59 2.70 -16.40
C PRO A 226 6.18 1.65 -15.43
N VAL A 227 6.75 2.13 -14.34
CA VAL A 227 7.12 1.32 -13.19
C VAL A 227 5.88 1.07 -12.35
N LEU A 228 5.50 -0.19 -12.21
CA LEU A 228 4.30 -0.57 -11.48
C LEU A 228 4.55 -0.56 -9.98
N TYR A 229 3.58 -0.01 -9.25
CA TYR A 229 3.49 -0.07 -7.80
C TYR A 229 2.28 -0.93 -7.43
N SER A 230 2.46 -1.82 -6.47
CA SER A 230 1.41 -2.74 -6.03
C SER A 230 1.20 -2.63 -4.53
N ILE A 231 -0.02 -2.91 -4.09
CA ILE A 231 -0.43 -2.92 -2.69
C ILE A 231 -1.11 -4.24 -2.35
N ALA A 232 -0.82 -4.80 -1.19
CA ALA A 232 -1.39 -6.07 -0.74
C ALA A 232 -1.46 -6.15 0.79
N VAL A 233 -2.50 -6.81 1.31
CA VAL A 233 -2.59 -7.17 2.73
C VAL A 233 -1.70 -8.38 2.96
N THR A 234 -0.93 -8.41 4.03
CA THR A 234 -0.09 -9.57 4.35
C THR A 234 -0.91 -10.71 4.92
N ARG A 235 -0.42 -11.94 4.75
CA ARG A 235 -1.10 -13.16 5.23
C ARG A 235 -1.23 -13.20 6.75
N GLU A 236 -0.21 -12.71 7.45
CA GLU A 236 -0.09 -12.72 8.91
C GLU A 236 -0.37 -11.34 9.51
N ALA A 237 -1.16 -10.51 8.82
CA ALA A 237 -1.60 -9.22 9.34
C ALA A 237 -2.26 -9.40 10.72
N ALA A 238 -1.73 -8.70 11.71
CA ALA A 238 -2.30 -8.59 13.06
C ALA A 238 -3.58 -7.74 13.05
N GLU A 239 -3.69 -6.78 12.13
CA GLU A 239 -4.90 -5.95 11.94
C GLU A 239 -5.41 -6.03 10.48
N PRO A 240 -5.96 -7.19 10.05
CA PRO A 240 -6.31 -7.43 8.65
C PRO A 240 -7.49 -6.58 8.17
N ARG A 241 -8.43 -6.22 9.06
CA ARG A 241 -9.56 -5.36 8.72
C ARG A 241 -9.09 -3.93 8.48
N GLY A 242 -8.27 -3.41 9.39
CA GLY A 242 -7.66 -2.09 9.22
C GLY A 242 -6.77 -2.02 7.97
N ALA A 243 -5.94 -3.04 7.73
CA ALA A 243 -5.11 -3.11 6.53
C ALA A 243 -5.94 -3.13 5.23
N ALA A 244 -7.03 -3.90 5.19
CA ALA A 244 -7.95 -3.93 4.06
C ALA A 244 -8.64 -2.57 3.83
N ALA A 245 -9.03 -1.88 4.89
CA ALA A 245 -9.65 -0.55 4.82
C ALA A 245 -8.64 0.51 4.33
N LEU A 246 -7.41 0.52 4.85
CA LEU A 246 -6.35 1.42 4.40
C LEU A 246 -5.97 1.15 2.93
N ARG A 247 -5.93 -0.13 2.53
CA ARG A 247 -5.77 -0.51 1.12
C ARG A 247 -6.89 0.05 0.24
N ALA A 248 -8.15 -0.09 0.67
CA ALA A 248 -9.29 0.45 -0.06
C ALA A 248 -9.22 1.98 -0.17
N LEU A 249 -8.82 2.68 0.89
CA LEU A 249 -8.59 4.13 0.86
C LEU A 249 -7.50 4.52 -0.17
N ALA A 250 -6.39 3.77 -0.20
CA ALA A 250 -5.28 4.01 -1.13
C ALA A 250 -5.68 3.79 -2.60
N LEU A 251 -6.54 2.80 -2.87
CA LEU A 251 -7.06 2.50 -4.21
C LEU A 251 -8.19 3.45 -4.64
N GLY A 252 -8.97 3.97 -3.69
CA GLY A 252 -10.09 4.87 -3.97
C GLY A 252 -9.68 6.29 -4.37
N ALA A 253 -10.68 7.09 -4.75
CA ALA A 253 -10.48 8.44 -5.29
C ALA A 253 -9.61 9.37 -4.41
N VAL A 254 -9.76 9.29 -3.08
CA VAL A 254 -8.96 10.08 -2.13
C VAL A 254 -7.50 9.67 -2.18
N GLY A 255 -7.20 8.38 -2.04
CA GLY A 255 -5.83 7.89 -2.09
C GLY A 255 -5.16 8.13 -3.43
N GLN A 256 -5.90 7.96 -4.52
CA GLN A 256 -5.41 8.26 -5.87
C GLN A 256 -5.13 9.75 -6.07
N SER A 257 -5.89 10.65 -5.43
CA SER A 257 -5.59 12.07 -5.44
C SER A 257 -4.29 12.39 -4.70
N LEU A 258 -4.04 11.74 -3.55
CA LEU A 258 -2.80 11.90 -2.78
C LEU A 258 -1.58 11.37 -3.55
N LEU A 259 -1.71 10.20 -4.19
CA LEU A 259 -0.66 9.64 -5.06
C LEU A 259 -0.36 10.56 -6.24
N ARG A 260 -1.38 11.13 -6.90
CA ARG A 260 -1.18 12.09 -7.99
C ARG A 260 -0.46 13.36 -7.55
N ALA A 261 -0.71 13.85 -6.34
CA ALA A 261 0.00 15.01 -5.80
C ALA A 261 1.51 14.78 -5.71
N GLU A 262 1.93 13.53 -5.50
CA GLU A 262 3.34 13.09 -5.47
C GLU A 262 3.90 12.68 -6.84
N GLY A 263 3.13 12.89 -7.93
CA GLY A 263 3.57 12.62 -9.30
C GLY A 263 3.39 11.17 -9.76
N PHE A 264 2.64 10.35 -9.02
CA PHE A 264 2.25 9.03 -9.48
C PHE A 264 1.11 9.10 -10.51
N LEU A 265 1.16 8.18 -11.46
CA LEU A 265 0.09 7.89 -12.40
C LEU A 265 -0.90 6.90 -11.78
N PRO A 266 -2.19 6.95 -12.13
CA PRO A 266 -3.18 6.00 -11.62
C PRO A 266 -2.91 4.58 -12.13
N PRO A 267 -3.53 3.54 -11.53
CA PRO A 267 -3.55 2.19 -12.08
C PRO A 267 -4.01 2.15 -13.55
N ALA A 268 -3.61 1.12 -14.28
CA ALA A 268 -3.99 0.95 -15.68
C ALA A 268 -5.52 0.95 -15.91
N ASP A 269 -6.29 0.33 -15.02
CA ASP A 269 -7.75 0.18 -15.14
C ASP A 269 -8.55 1.36 -14.54
N GLY A 270 -7.86 2.45 -14.15
CA GLY A 270 -8.47 3.60 -13.48
C GLY A 270 -8.59 3.44 -11.96
N PRO A 271 -8.99 4.50 -11.23
CA PRO A 271 -9.38 4.42 -9.83
C PRO A 271 -10.73 3.71 -9.62
#